data_AF-R7IC86-F1
#
_entry.id   AF-R7IC86-F1
#
_cell.length_a   1.000
_cell.length_b   1.000
_cell.length_c   1.000
_cell.angle_alpha   90.00
_cell.angle_beta   90.00
_cell.angle_gamma   90.00
#
_symmetry.space_group_name_H-M   'P 1'
#
loop_
_entity.id
_entity.type
_entity.pdbx_description
1 polymer ?
#
loop_
_entity_poly.entity_id
_entity_poly.type
_entity_poly.pdbx_seq_one_letter_code
_entity_poly.pdbx_strand_id
1 'polypeptide(L)'
;MDVSNKKKENAYSHFLRNKAMITYSQYEDIQQCRMDGLSKRETARKTGLSRRTIQVYWELDSSDLKPITRHRNKFIDNHQELVEYLYRRHRNCDVARQELGKQGFKVPSLRTIQRATSALRKQLRTEQVAKAYRRVESYPGDLMQIDYGTAALTIC
;
A
#
# COMPACT_ATOMS: atom_id res chain seq x y z
N MET A 1 32.11 26.21 3.94
CA MET A 1 31.52 24.90 3.56
C MET A 1 31.09 24.98 2.10
N ASP A 2 31.77 24.23 1.23
CA ASP A 2 31.70 24.37 -0.22
C ASP A 2 30.35 24.02 -0.84
N VAL A 3 29.77 24.99 -1.55
CA VAL A 3 28.53 24.88 -2.34
C VAL A 3 28.62 23.75 -3.40
N SER A 4 29.84 23.41 -3.81
CA SER A 4 30.14 22.32 -4.75
C SER A 4 29.83 20.92 -4.17
N ASN A 5 29.98 20.72 -2.85
CA ASN A 5 29.74 19.42 -2.22
C ASN A 5 28.24 19.12 -2.09
N LYS A 6 27.44 20.14 -1.75
CA LYS A 6 25.98 20.06 -1.58
C LYS A 6 25.24 19.74 -2.88
N LYS A 7 25.71 20.28 -4.02
CA LYS A 7 25.19 19.93 -5.36
C LYS A 7 25.46 18.47 -5.72
N LYS A 8 26.66 17.97 -5.39
CA LYS A 8 27.01 16.58 -5.64
C LYS A 8 26.15 15.66 -4.77
N GLU A 9 26.03 15.90 -3.47
CA GLU A 9 25.15 15.16 -2.54
C GLU A 9 23.69 15.09 -3.02
N ASN A 10 23.14 16.22 -3.48
CA ASN A 10 21.78 16.27 -4.02
C ASN A 10 21.65 15.46 -5.34
N ALA A 11 22.67 15.50 -6.20
CA ALA A 11 22.72 14.67 -7.41
C ALA A 11 22.91 13.17 -7.11
N TYR A 12 23.68 12.80 -6.06
CA TYR A 12 23.77 11.42 -5.57
C TYR A 12 22.38 10.93 -5.10
N SER A 13 21.67 11.74 -4.30
CA SER A 13 20.33 11.46 -3.81
C SER A 13 19.30 11.27 -4.94
N HIS A 14 19.32 12.13 -5.97
CA HIS A 14 18.37 12.05 -7.09
C HIS A 14 18.62 10.82 -7.98
N PHE A 15 19.87 10.42 -8.17
CA PHE A 15 20.23 9.25 -9.00
C PHE A 15 19.86 7.93 -8.32
N LEU A 16 20.04 7.82 -7.00
CA LEU A 16 19.63 6.66 -6.22
C LEU A 16 18.11 6.40 -6.31
N ARG A 17 17.28 7.43 -6.51
CA ARG A 17 15.81 7.30 -6.55
C ARG A 17 15.24 6.57 -7.79
N ASN A 18 16.01 6.32 -8.85
CA ASN A 18 15.42 6.11 -10.19
C ASN A 18 15.71 4.81 -10.98
N LYS A 19 16.45 3.80 -10.49
CA LYS A 19 16.55 2.53 -11.24
C LYS A 19 16.92 1.33 -10.36
N ALA A 20 16.48 0.15 -10.81
CA ALA A 20 16.88 -1.14 -10.26
C ALA A 20 18.39 -1.19 -10.06
N MET A 21 18.76 -1.53 -8.84
CA MET A 21 19.99 -1.13 -8.15
C MET A 21 21.01 -2.29 -8.20
N ILE A 22 21.51 -2.62 -9.40
CA ILE A 22 22.42 -3.78 -9.69
C ILE A 22 21.93 -5.14 -9.17
N THR A 23 22.35 -6.23 -9.81
CA THR A 23 22.07 -7.57 -9.25
C THR A 23 23.00 -7.84 -8.06
N TYR A 24 22.61 -8.78 -7.20
CA TYR A 24 23.46 -9.18 -6.07
C TYR A 24 24.83 -9.71 -6.53
N SER A 25 24.86 -10.51 -7.62
CA SER A 25 26.11 -10.96 -8.25
C SER A 25 26.99 -9.80 -8.75
N GLN A 26 26.40 -8.75 -9.34
CA GLN A 26 27.16 -7.57 -9.75
C GLN A 26 27.74 -6.80 -8.56
N TYR A 27 27.03 -6.78 -7.43
CA TYR A 27 27.55 -6.21 -6.19
C TYR A 27 28.75 -7.03 -5.67
N GLU A 28 28.65 -8.36 -5.66
CA GLU A 28 29.75 -9.25 -5.27
C GLU A 28 30.98 -9.04 -6.16
N ASP A 29 30.81 -8.92 -7.47
CA ASP A 29 31.91 -8.64 -8.41
C ASP A 29 32.62 -7.32 -8.10
N ILE A 30 31.87 -6.28 -7.70
CA ILE A 30 32.43 -4.99 -7.27
C ILE A 30 33.23 -5.16 -5.99
N GLN A 31 32.69 -5.88 -4.99
CA GLN A 31 33.39 -6.11 -3.72
C GLN A 31 34.64 -6.97 -3.91
N GLN A 32 34.58 -8.00 -4.76
CA GLN A 32 35.75 -8.81 -5.08
C GLN A 32 36.83 -7.96 -5.72
N CYS A 33 36.49 -7.10 -6.69
CA CYS A 33 37.47 -6.18 -7.27
C CYS A 33 38.05 -5.19 -6.26
N ARG A 34 37.27 -4.80 -5.23
CA ARG A 34 37.77 -3.97 -4.12
C ARG A 34 38.76 -4.73 -3.25
N MET A 35 38.48 -6.00 -2.93
CA MET A 35 39.37 -6.87 -2.16
C MET A 35 40.66 -7.18 -2.93
N ASP A 36 40.56 -7.37 -4.25
CA ASP A 36 41.69 -7.58 -5.16
C ASP A 36 42.55 -6.30 -5.36
N GLY A 37 42.16 -5.17 -4.76
CA GLY A 37 42.91 -3.91 -4.81
C GLY A 37 42.78 -3.13 -6.12
N LEU A 38 41.81 -3.45 -6.98
CA LEU A 38 41.59 -2.73 -8.23
C LEU A 38 41.09 -1.30 -7.96
N SER A 39 41.38 -0.38 -8.88
CA SER A 39 40.80 0.95 -8.81
C SER A 39 39.34 0.96 -9.27
N LYS A 40 38.54 1.90 -8.75
CA LYS A 40 37.15 2.15 -9.21
C LYS A 40 37.04 2.33 -10.74
N ARG A 41 38.11 2.76 -11.43
CA ARG A 41 38.17 2.91 -12.89
C ARG A 41 38.31 1.56 -13.60
N GLU A 42 39.16 0.69 -13.09
CA GLU A 42 39.40 -0.64 -13.65
C GLU A 42 38.22 -1.56 -13.38
N THR A 43 37.64 -1.49 -12.19
CA THR A 43 36.39 -2.19 -11.88
C THR A 43 35.28 -1.82 -12.86
N ALA A 44 35.20 -0.56 -13.30
CA ALA A 44 34.20 -0.11 -14.28
C ALA A 44 34.42 -0.72 -15.67
N ARG A 45 35.68 -0.88 -16.08
CA ARG A 45 36.01 -1.55 -17.33
C ARG A 45 35.74 -3.06 -17.24
N LYS A 46 36.06 -3.68 -16.10
CA LYS A 46 35.92 -5.13 -15.87
C LYS A 46 34.45 -5.56 -15.75
N THR A 47 33.65 -4.83 -14.98
CA THR A 47 32.23 -5.16 -14.73
C THR A 47 31.28 -4.58 -15.77
N GLY A 48 31.74 -3.68 -16.64
CA GLY A 48 30.91 -2.95 -17.60
C GLY A 48 29.93 -1.96 -16.96
N LEU A 49 29.98 -1.79 -15.63
CA LEU A 49 29.13 -0.87 -14.89
C LEU A 49 29.68 0.55 -14.93
N SER A 50 28.77 1.53 -14.87
CA SER A 50 29.19 2.93 -14.84
C SER A 50 30.08 3.19 -13.61
N ARG A 51 31.13 4.00 -13.78
CA ARG A 51 31.99 4.44 -12.66
C ARG A 51 31.17 5.05 -11.51
N ARG A 52 30.04 5.68 -11.83
CA ARG A 52 29.12 6.27 -10.86
C ARG A 52 28.44 5.20 -10.00
N THR A 53 27.99 4.13 -10.62
CA THR A 53 27.43 2.95 -9.92
C THR A 53 28.48 2.37 -8.99
N ILE A 54 29.67 2.08 -9.51
CA ILE A 54 30.76 1.53 -8.68
C ILE A 54 31.08 2.45 -7.51
N GLN A 55 31.16 3.76 -7.73
CA GLN A 55 31.39 4.71 -6.63
C GLN A 55 30.35 4.60 -5.51
N VAL A 56 29.07 4.44 -5.86
CA VAL A 56 27.97 4.30 -4.89
C VAL A 56 28.09 3.00 -4.11
N TYR A 57 28.38 1.88 -4.79
CA TYR A 57 28.41 0.55 -4.17
C TYR A 57 29.77 0.18 -3.57
N TRP A 58 30.83 0.93 -3.86
CA TRP A 58 32.19 0.62 -3.39
C TRP A 58 32.28 0.59 -1.87
N GLU A 59 31.57 1.49 -1.20
CA GLU A 59 31.59 1.68 0.26
C GLU A 59 30.26 1.25 0.91
N LEU A 60 29.32 0.73 0.12
CA LEU A 60 28.02 0.28 0.62
C LEU A 60 28.16 -1.14 1.18
N ASP A 61 27.72 -1.36 2.41
CA ASP A 61 27.70 -2.68 3.03
C ASP A 61 26.50 -3.50 2.56
N SER A 62 26.64 -4.82 2.65
CA SER A 62 25.63 -5.77 2.19
C SER A 62 24.30 -5.63 2.95
N SER A 63 24.34 -5.15 4.20
CA SER A 63 23.14 -4.88 5.03
C SER A 63 22.31 -3.70 4.52
N ASP A 64 22.93 -2.79 3.78
CA ASP A 64 22.30 -1.58 3.24
C ASP A 64 21.82 -1.75 1.79
N LEU A 65 22.00 -2.93 1.21
CA LEU A 65 21.36 -3.35 -0.04
C LEU A 65 19.86 -3.54 0.18
N LYS A 66 19.12 -2.43 0.25
CA LYS A 66 17.67 -2.45 0.32
C LYS A 66 17.10 -2.05 -1.04
N PRO A 67 16.13 -2.81 -1.58
CA PRO A 67 15.42 -2.37 -2.76
C PRO A 67 14.74 -1.05 -2.43
N ILE A 68 15.04 -0.01 -3.21
CA ILE A 68 14.39 1.28 -3.04
C ILE A 68 12.93 1.11 -3.43
N THR A 69 12.07 1.03 -2.42
CA THR A 69 10.63 1.02 -2.61
C THR A 69 10.15 2.46 -2.71
N ARG A 70 9.49 2.81 -3.82
CA ARG A 70 8.82 4.11 -3.92
C ARG A 70 7.55 4.06 -3.11
N HIS A 71 7.61 4.53 -1.86
CA HIS A 71 6.40 4.84 -1.12
C HIS A 71 5.87 6.20 -1.57
N ARG A 72 4.85 6.20 -2.44
CA ARG A 72 4.05 7.41 -2.67
C ARG A 72 3.01 7.50 -1.58
N ASN A 73 3.01 8.60 -0.84
CA ASN A 73 1.95 8.91 0.12
C ASN A 73 0.61 8.87 -0.60
N LYS A 74 -0.28 7.97 -0.16
CA LYS A 74 -1.64 7.84 -0.67
C LYS A 74 -2.56 8.67 0.23
N PHE A 75 -3.67 9.12 -0.35
CA PHE A 75 -4.72 9.81 0.40
C PHE A 75 -5.14 9.05 1.68
N ILE A 76 -5.29 7.73 1.57
CA ILE A 76 -5.71 6.87 2.68
C ILE A 76 -4.70 6.89 3.83
N ASP A 77 -3.41 7.01 3.55
CA ASP A 77 -2.37 6.93 4.59
C ASP A 77 -2.54 8.04 5.64
N ASN A 78 -3.07 9.20 5.24
CA ASN A 78 -3.32 10.34 6.13
C ASN A 78 -4.78 10.43 6.65
N HIS A 79 -5.70 9.64 6.07
CA HIS A 79 -7.14 9.77 6.33
C HIS A 79 -7.82 8.44 6.68
N GLN A 80 -7.05 7.43 7.08
CA GLN A 80 -7.55 6.10 7.42
C GLN A 80 -8.64 6.17 8.50
N GLU A 81 -8.41 6.92 9.58
CA GLU A 81 -9.36 7.07 10.68
C GLU A 81 -10.68 7.71 10.24
N LEU A 82 -10.62 8.75 9.42
CA LEU A 82 -11.80 9.41 8.87
C LEU A 82 -12.62 8.45 7.99
N VAL A 83 -11.94 7.70 7.12
CA VAL A 83 -12.58 6.70 6.25
C VAL A 83 -13.26 5.61 7.07
N GLU A 84 -12.61 5.13 8.13
CA GLU A 84 -13.19 4.16 9.05
C GLU A 84 -14.38 4.71 9.82
N TYR A 85 -14.29 5.96 10.31
CA TYR A 85 -15.40 6.64 10.97
C TYR A 85 -16.63 6.76 10.06
N LEU A 86 -16.45 7.23 8.83
CA LEU A 86 -17.53 7.35 7.84
C LEU A 86 -18.13 5.99 7.51
N TYR A 87 -17.29 4.95 7.38
CA TYR A 87 -17.78 3.60 7.17
C TYR A 87 -18.54 3.06 8.38
N ARG A 88 -18.09 3.35 9.61
CA ARG A 88 -18.82 2.94 10.82
C ARG A 88 -20.20 3.60 10.85
N ARG A 89 -20.30 4.88 10.49
CA ARG A 89 -21.55 5.63 10.48
C ARG A 89 -22.55 5.12 9.43
N HIS A 90 -22.09 4.89 8.19
CA HIS A 90 -23.00 4.62 7.07
C HIS A 90 -23.07 3.14 6.64
N ARG A 91 -22.13 2.30 7.09
CA ARG A 91 -21.98 0.89 6.69
C ARG A 91 -21.90 0.63 5.18
N ASN A 92 -21.65 1.68 4.38
CA ASN A 92 -21.57 1.62 2.93
C ASN A 92 -20.32 2.38 2.44
N CYS A 93 -19.48 1.70 1.64
CA CYS A 93 -18.24 2.27 1.11
C CYS A 93 -18.48 3.39 0.10
N ASP A 94 -19.55 3.33 -0.71
CA ASP A 94 -19.81 4.38 -1.69
C ASP A 94 -20.36 5.64 -1.03
N VAL A 95 -21.21 5.48 0.00
CA VAL A 95 -21.67 6.63 0.81
C VAL A 95 -20.49 7.29 1.52
N ALA A 96 -19.59 6.51 2.14
CA ALA A 96 -18.37 7.06 2.74
C ALA A 96 -17.50 7.81 1.71
N ARG A 97 -17.42 7.32 0.47
CA ARG A 97 -16.73 7.99 -0.64
C ARG A 97 -17.38 9.32 -1.02
N GLN A 98 -18.71 9.36 -1.08
CA GLN A 98 -19.46 10.57 -1.39
C GLN A 98 -19.32 11.62 -0.28
N GLU A 99 -19.37 11.20 0.99
CA GLU A 99 -19.15 12.09 2.14
C GLU A 99 -17.75 12.72 2.14
N LEU A 100 -16.70 11.98 1.74
CA LEU A 100 -15.38 12.56 1.54
C LEU A 100 -15.37 13.65 0.46
N GLY A 101 -16.13 13.45 -0.62
CA GLY A 101 -16.31 14.46 -1.67
C GLY A 101 -17.02 15.71 -1.16
N LYS A 102 -18.05 15.55 -0.33
CA LYS A 102 -18.76 16.67 0.31
C LYS A 102 -17.86 17.49 1.24
N GLN A 103 -16.85 16.87 1.84
CA GLN A 103 -15.86 17.53 2.70
C GLN A 103 -14.72 18.20 1.89
N GLY A 104 -14.78 18.18 0.54
CA GLY A 104 -13.81 18.85 -0.31
C GLY A 104 -12.55 18.04 -0.64
N PHE A 105 -12.49 16.76 -0.25
CA PHE A 105 -11.36 15.90 -0.60
C PHE A 105 -11.42 15.43 -2.05
N LYS A 106 -10.25 15.21 -2.65
CA LYS A 106 -10.17 14.51 -3.93
C LYS A 106 -10.70 13.08 -3.75
N VAL A 107 -11.83 12.80 -4.39
CA VAL A 107 -12.57 11.54 -4.23
C VAL A 107 -11.72 10.34 -4.69
N PRO A 108 -11.36 9.42 -3.79
CA PRO A 108 -10.65 8.19 -4.16
C PRO A 108 -11.57 7.23 -4.93
N SER A 109 -10.98 6.26 -5.65
CA SER A 109 -11.77 5.20 -6.27
C SER A 109 -12.53 4.37 -5.22
N LEU A 110 -13.68 3.80 -5.60
CA LEU A 110 -14.44 2.91 -4.71
C LEU A 110 -13.57 1.75 -4.18
N ARG A 111 -12.74 1.16 -5.04
CA ARG A 111 -11.80 0.10 -4.67
C ARG A 111 -10.80 0.55 -3.61
N THR A 112 -10.35 1.81 -3.65
CA THR A 112 -9.46 2.38 -2.64
C THR A 112 -10.13 2.41 -1.26
N ILE A 113 -11.37 2.90 -1.19
CA ILE A 113 -12.16 2.92 0.06
C ILE A 113 -12.45 1.51 0.55
N GLN A 114 -12.78 0.58 -0.35
CA GLN A 114 -13.03 -0.82 -0.02
C GLN A 114 -11.77 -1.52 0.52
N ARG A 115 -10.57 -1.21 0.01
CA ARG A 115 -9.32 -1.74 0.57
C ARG A 115 -9.04 -1.15 1.94
N ALA A 116 -9.16 0.17 2.10
CA ALA A 116 -8.95 0.87 3.36
C ALA A 116 -9.83 0.32 4.49
N THR A 117 -11.10 0.04 4.19
CA THR A 117 -12.08 -0.46 5.17
C THR A 117 -12.13 -1.99 5.28
N SER A 118 -11.31 -2.74 4.53
CA SER A 118 -11.42 -4.21 4.44
C SER A 118 -11.30 -4.92 5.80
N ALA A 119 -10.34 -4.53 6.63
CA ALA A 119 -10.12 -5.08 7.97
C ALA A 119 -11.33 -4.79 8.88
N LEU A 120 -11.78 -3.53 8.91
CA LEU A 120 -12.95 -3.10 9.65
C LEU A 120 -14.22 -3.86 9.23
N ARG A 121 -14.45 -4.05 7.93
CA ARG A 121 -15.58 -4.83 7.42
C ARG A 121 -15.55 -6.27 7.92
N LYS A 122 -14.35 -6.88 7.97
CA LYS A 122 -14.19 -8.25 8.47
C LYS A 122 -14.53 -8.32 9.96
N GLN A 123 -13.99 -7.42 10.78
CA GLN A 123 -14.28 -7.34 12.21
C GLN A 123 -15.79 -7.17 12.47
N LEU A 124 -16.42 -6.19 11.83
CA LEU A 124 -17.85 -5.92 12.04
C LEU A 124 -18.75 -7.08 11.57
N ARG A 125 -18.34 -7.83 10.54
CA ARG A 125 -19.06 -9.04 10.14
C ARG A 125 -18.94 -10.12 11.22
N THR A 126 -17.74 -10.36 11.76
CA THR A 126 -17.55 -11.32 12.84
C THR A 126 -18.39 -10.97 14.08
N GLU A 127 -18.42 -9.70 14.47
CA GLU A 127 -19.27 -9.21 15.57
C GLU A 127 -20.78 -9.43 15.29
N GLN A 128 -21.24 -9.16 14.06
CA GLN A 128 -22.64 -9.40 13.67
C GLN A 128 -22.99 -10.88 13.67
N VAL A 129 -22.10 -11.72 13.13
CA VAL A 129 -22.26 -13.17 13.11
C VAL A 129 -22.37 -13.72 14.53
N ALA A 130 -21.51 -13.27 15.45
CA ALA A 130 -21.60 -13.64 16.86
C ALA A 130 -22.94 -13.22 17.51
N LYS A 131 -23.51 -12.07 17.12
CA LYS A 131 -24.85 -11.64 17.58
C LYS A 131 -25.97 -12.48 16.98
N ALA A 132 -25.87 -12.86 15.70
CA ALA A 132 -26.89 -13.61 14.99
C ALA A 132 -26.99 -15.07 15.48
N TYR A 133 -25.87 -15.68 15.88
CA TYR A 133 -25.87 -17.02 16.48
C TYR A 133 -26.34 -17.06 17.95
N ARG A 134 -26.79 -15.93 18.50
CA ARG A 134 -27.49 -15.95 19.79
C ARG A 134 -28.83 -16.64 19.60
N ARG A 135 -29.07 -17.69 20.38
CA ARG A 135 -30.38 -18.33 20.46
C ARG A 135 -31.41 -17.29 20.88
N VAL A 136 -32.36 -17.02 20.00
CA VAL A 136 -33.52 -16.18 20.30
C VAL A 136 -34.56 -17.11 20.89
N GLU A 137 -34.77 -17.02 22.20
CA GLU A 137 -35.88 -17.71 22.85
C GLU A 137 -37.17 -16.95 22.50
N SER A 138 -38.13 -17.63 21.91
CA SER A 138 -39.45 -17.10 21.57
C SER A 138 -40.51 -18.05 22.09
N TYR A 139 -41.54 -17.50 22.74
CA TYR A 139 -42.67 -18.29 23.18
C TYR A 139 -43.61 -18.62 22.00
N PRO A 140 -44.40 -19.70 22.09
CA PRO A 140 -45.46 -19.95 21.12
C PRO A 140 -46.39 -18.73 21.02
N GLY A 141 -46.46 -18.11 19.83
CA GLY A 141 -47.26 -16.90 19.57
C GLY A 141 -46.47 -15.60 19.38
N ASP A 142 -45.18 -15.54 19.75
CA ASP A 142 -44.34 -14.34 19.57
C ASP A 142 -43.95 -14.08 18.11
N LEU A 143 -43.91 -15.15 17.30
CA LEU A 143 -43.50 -15.10 15.90
C LEU A 143 -44.71 -15.40 15.01
N MET A 144 -45.04 -14.43 14.15
CA MET A 144 -46.10 -14.57 13.16
C MET A 144 -45.54 -15.25 11.91
N GLN A 145 -46.19 -16.33 11.45
CA GLN A 145 -45.92 -16.91 10.15
C GLN A 145 -46.66 -16.10 9.07
N ILE A 146 -45.92 -15.66 8.05
CA ILE A 146 -46.50 -14.99 6.88
C ILE A 146 -46.46 -15.99 5.73
N ASP A 147 -47.65 -16.43 5.30
CA ASP A 147 -47.78 -17.27 4.12
C ASP A 147 -48.02 -16.39 2.89
N TYR A 148 -47.16 -16.52 1.88
CA TYR A 148 -47.31 -15.82 0.60
C TYR A 148 -48.01 -16.73 -0.40
N GLY A 149 -49.05 -16.21 -1.05
CA GLY A 149 -49.73 -16.85 -2.18
C GLY A 149 -49.73 -15.93 -3.40
N THR A 150 -49.67 -16.52 -4.60
CA THR A 150 -49.75 -15.78 -5.87
C THR A 150 -51.16 -15.90 -6.43
N ALA A 151 -51.82 -14.78 -6.74
CA ALA A 151 -53.08 -14.75 -7.48
C ALA A 151 -52.82 -14.22 -8.89
N ALA A 152 -53.18 -15.00 -9.91
CA ALA A 152 -53.18 -14.52 -11.29
C ALA A 152 -54.52 -13.83 -11.58
N LEU A 153 -54.48 -12.57 -12.01
CA LEU A 153 -55.64 -11.82 -12.47
C LEU A 153 -55.80 -12.00 -13.97
N THR A 154 -56.93 -12.58 -14.40
CA THR A 154 -57.35 -12.59 -15.80
C THR A 154 -58.22 -11.36 -16.04
N ILE A 155 -57.76 -10.44 -16.89
CA ILE A 155 -58.57 -9.29 -17.32
C ILE A 155 -59.27 -9.71 -18.61
N CYS A 156 -60.61 -9.73 -18.58
CA CYS A 156 -61.48 -9.98 -19.73
C CYS A 156 -61.93 -8.66 -20.35
#